data_AF-A0A368F343-F1
#
_entry.id   AF-A0A368F343-F1
#
_cell.length_a   1.000
_cell.length_b   1.000
_cell.length_c   1.000
_cell.angle_alpha   90.00
_cell.angle_beta   90.00
_cell.angle_gamma   90.00
#
_symmetry.space_group_name_H-M   'P 1'
#
loop_
_entity.id
_entity.type
_entity.pdbx_description
1 polymer ?
#
loop_
_entity_poly.entity_id
_entity_poly.type
_entity_poly.pdbx_seq_one_letter_code
_entity_poly.pdbx_strand_id
1 'polypeptide(L)' 'MIKVRGWQVNPYEIEEAIKCNVDGVKDCAVVGVKYGSDGHRPKAFVVGDVDKDDVKEFVKGSCE' A
#
# COMPACT_ATOMS: atom_id res chain seq x y z
N MET A 1 -1.84 12.84 2.31
CA MET A 1 -0.40 12.63 2.53
C MET A 1 -0.17 11.94 3.85
N ILE A 2 0.71 10.94 3.89
CA ILE A 2 1.08 10.16 5.06
C ILE A 2 2.59 10.26 5.28
N LYS A 3 3.02 10.40 6.55
CA LYS A 3 4.44 10.57 6.90
C LYS A 3 5.03 9.25 7.39
N VAL A 4 5.82 8.59 6.54
CA VAL A 4 6.38 7.26 6.80
C VAL A 4 7.89 7.39 6.95
N ARG A 5 8.43 7.10 8.13
CA ARG A 5 9.89 7.19 8.41
C ARG A 5 10.54 8.52 7.96
N GLY A 6 9.82 9.63 8.09
CA GLY A 6 10.29 10.96 7.66
C GLY A 6 9.94 11.36 6.22
N TRP A 7 9.50 10.41 5.38
CA TRP A 7 9.10 10.65 3.99
C TRP A 7 7.64 11.11 3.90
N GLN A 8 7.36 12.10 3.06
CA GLN A 8 5.99 12.44 2.66
C GLN A 8 5.59 11.53 1.50
N VAL A 9 4.62 10.67 1.75
CA VAL A 9 4.12 9.70 0.78
C VAL A 9 2.66 10.01 0.45
N ASN A 10 2.33 9.98 -0.84
CA ASN A 10 0.96 10.12 -1.30
C ASN A 10 0.29 8.74 -1.24
N PRO A 11 -0.82 8.58 -0.48
CA PRO A 11 -1.52 7.31 -0.44
C PRO A 11 -2.09 6.94 -1.82
N TYR A 12 -2.56 7.94 -2.57
CA TYR A 12 -3.16 7.77 -3.90
C TYR A 12 -2.23 7.07 -4.89
N GLU A 13 -0.94 7.42 -4.91
CA GLU A 13 0.06 6.74 -5.76
C GLU A 13 0.18 5.24 -5.42
N ILE A 14 0.10 4.88 -4.14
CA ILE A 14 0.16 3.47 -3.70
C ILE A 14 -1.14 2.76 -4.10
N GLU A 15 -2.28 3.42 -3.92
CA GLU A 15 -3.61 2.89 -4.30
C GLU A 15 -3.67 2.61 -5.80
N GLU A 16 -3.26 3.56 -6.64
CA GLU A 16 -3.19 3.40 -8.09
C GLU A 16 -2.17 2.34 -8.52
N ALA A 17 -0.99 2.30 -7.90
CA ALA A 17 0.01 1.29 -8.20
C ALA A 17 -0.53 -0.14 -7.98
N ILE A 18 -1.21 -0.38 -6.86
CA ILE A 18 -1.82 -1.68 -6.55
C ILE A 18 -2.98 -1.98 -7.51
N LYS A 19 -3.87 -1.01 -7.77
CA LYS A 19 -5.01 -1.19 -8.70
C LYS A 19 -4.57 -1.45 -10.14
N CYS A 20 -3.46 -0.87 -10.57
CA CYS A 20 -2.98 -0.99 -11.94
C CYS A 20 -2.15 -2.26 -12.19
N ASN A 21 -1.42 -2.75 -11.18
CA ASN A 21 -0.50 -3.88 -11.34
C ASN A 21 -1.04 -5.22 -10.81
N VAL A 22 -2.01 -5.21 -9.89
CA VAL A 22 -2.55 -6.45 -9.31
C VAL A 22 -3.93 -6.73 -9.89
N ASP A 23 -4.01 -7.80 -10.68
CA ASP A 23 -5.27 -8.27 -11.26
C ASP A 23 -6.22 -8.78 -10.14
N GLY A 24 -7.53 -8.57 -10.31
CA GLY A 24 -8.53 -8.94 -9.30
C GLY A 24 -8.82 -7.87 -8.24
N VAL A 25 -8.03 -6.78 -8.16
CA VAL A 25 -8.30 -5.65 -7.27
C VAL A 25 -9.42 -4.77 -7.85
N LYS A 26 -10.58 -4.73 -7.18
CA LYS A 26 -11.68 -3.80 -7.50
C LYS A 26 -11.44 -2.42 -6.91
N ASP A 27 -11.02 -2.37 -5.65
CA ASP A 27 -10.77 -1.10 -4.98
C ASP A 27 -9.63 -1.21 -3.97
N CYS A 28 -8.90 -0.13 -3.76
CA CYS A 28 -7.79 -0.08 -2.83
C CYS A 28 -7.78 1.26 -2.12
N ALA A 29 -7.69 1.23 -0.79
CA ALA A 29 -7.57 2.41 0.06
C ALA A 29 -6.32 2.33 0.94
N VAL A 30 -5.46 3.34 0.93
CA VAL A 30 -4.24 3.37 1.74
C VAL A 30 -4.34 4.44 2.81
N VAL A 31 -4.23 4.03 4.07
CA VAL A 31 -4.29 4.93 5.23
C VAL A 31 -3.02 4.86 6.06
N GLY A 32 -2.61 5.99 6.61
CA GLY A 32 -1.49 6.06 7.54
C GLY A 32 -1.97 5.75 8.95
N VAL A 33 -1.52 4.63 9.49
CA VAL A 33 -1.81 4.24 10.88
C VAL A 33 -0.66 4.69 11.75
N LYS A 34 -0.96 5.39 12.86
CA LYS A 34 0.05 5.73 13.87
C LYS A 34 0.64 4.44 14.45
N TYR A 35 1.95 4.32 14.41
CA TYR A 35 2.66 3.15 14.94
C TYR A 35 3.78 3.61 15.88
N GLY A 36 3.57 3.42 17.18
CA GLY A 36 4.53 3.80 18.21
C GLY A 36 4.81 5.31 18.27
N SER A 37 6.00 5.66 18.76
CA SER A 37 6.47 7.05 18.88
C SER A 37 7.12 7.61 17.60
N ASP A 38 7.47 6.74 16.64
CA ASP A 38 8.38 7.08 15.53
C ASP A 38 7.71 7.36 14.18
N GLY A 39 6.37 7.33 14.09
CA GLY A 39 5.64 7.85 12.92
C GLY A 39 4.42 7.05 12.47
N HIS A 40 4.07 7.19 11.18
CA HIS A 40 2.96 6.45 10.57
C HIS A 40 3.49 5.27 9.73
N ARG A 41 2.73 4.17 9.71
CA ARG A 41 2.90 3.07 8.75
C ARG A 41 1.74 3.08 7.74
N PRO A 42 2.01 2.91 6.44
CA PRO A 42 0.95 2.75 5.46
C PRO A 42 0.25 1.42 5.69
N LYS A 43 -1.07 1.44 5.67
CA LYS A 43 -1.93 0.25 5.72
C LYS A 43 -2.87 0.30 4.52
N ALA A 44 -2.73 -0.68 3.64
CA ALA A 44 -3.58 -0.84 2.47
C ALA A 44 -4.79 -1.73 2.81
N PHE A 45 -5.97 -1.31 2.36
CA PHE A 45 -7.20 -2.07 2.36
C PHE A 45 -7.54 -2.36 0.91
N VAL A 46 -7.56 -3.63 0.55
CA VAL A 46 -7.79 -4.08 -0.83
C VAL A 46 -9.13 -4.81 -0.86
N VAL A 47 -9.97 -4.46 -1.82
CA VAL A 47 -11.26 -5.07 -2.10
C VAL A 47 -11.17 -5.75 -3.46
N GLY A 48 -11.44 -7.05 -3.51
CA GLY A 48 -11.27 -7.82 -4.74
C GLY A 48 -11.19 -9.31 -4.46
N ASP A 49 -11.18 -10.08 -5.55
CA ASP A 49 -10.83 -11.51 -5.52
C ASP A 49 -9.34 -11.58 -5.88
N VAL A 50 -8.51 -11.32 -4.88
CA VAL A 50 -7.06 -11.19 -5.04
C VAL A 50 -6.38 -11.92 -3.90
N ASP A 51 -5.32 -12.65 -4.21
CA ASP A 51 -4.54 -13.30 -3.17
C ASP A 51 -3.70 -12.28 -2.40
N LYS A 52 -3.61 -12.49 -1.09
CA LYS A 52 -2.87 -11.58 -0.21
C LYS A 52 -1.37 -11.64 -0.49
N ASP A 53 -0.87 -12.76 -0.99
CA ASP A 53 0.54 -12.96 -1.25
C ASP A 53 0.96 -12.33 -2.57
N ASP A 54 0.12 -12.35 -3.62
CA ASP A 54 0.33 -11.56 -4.85
C ASP A 54 0.51 -10.06 -4.54
N VAL A 55 -0.38 -9.49 -3.72
CA VAL A 55 -0.27 -8.08 -3.32
C VAL A 55 1.01 -7.80 -2.51
N LYS A 56 1.42 -8.73 -1.64
CA LYS A 56 2.65 -8.57 -0.86
C LYS A 56 3.89 -8.70 -1.72
N GLU A 57 3.91 -9.62 -2.68
CA GLU A 57 5.03 -9.79 -3.62
C GLU A 57 5.20 -8.55 -4.48
N PHE A 58 4.09 -8.01 -5.02
CA PHE A 58 4.10 -6.75 -5.74
C PHE A 58 4.68 -5.59 -4.90
N VAL A 59 4.19 -5.41 -3.66
CA VAL A 59 4.64 -4.32 -2.77
C VAL A 59 6.07 -4.53 -2.25
N LYS A 60 6.56 -5.77 -2.13
CA LYS A 60 7.94 -6.06 -1.72
C LYS A 60 8.95 -5.50 -2.72
N GLY A 61 8.55 -5.36 -3.99
CA GLY A 61 9.42 -5.02 -5.10
C GLY A 61 10.34 -6.20 -5.43
N SER A 62 10.42 -6.57 -6.71
CA SER A 62 11.57 -7.31 -7.20
C SER A 62 12.82 -6.52 -6.85
N CYS A 63 13.69 -7.12 -6.05
CA CYS A 63 15.06 -6.66 -5.92
C CYS A 63 15.76 -7.07 -7.21
N GLU A 64 15.81 -6.16 -8.18
CA GLU A 64 16.79 -6.16 -9.28
C GLU A 64 17.66 -4.90 -9.17
#